data_AF-A0A7K1GQJ0-F1
#
_entry.id   AF-A0A7K1GQJ0-F1
#
_cell.length_a   1.000
_cell.length_b   1.000
_cell.length_c   1.000
_cell.angle_alpha   90.00
_cell.angle_beta   90.00
_cell.angle_gamma   90.00
#
_symmetry.space_group_name_H-M   'P 1'
#
loop_
_entity.id
_entity.type
_entity.pdbx_description
1 polymer ?
#
loop_
_entity_poly.entity_id
_entity_poly.type
_entity_poly.pdbx_seq_one_letter_code
_entity_poly.pdbx_strand_id
1 'polypeptide(L)'
;MFPGIIYRKFFFRGKFKNQFEHGNVLERFLWNILTSVLCIFSFGILIYYFTDIYEYKLFKTLEYKDIYNLFNDLSKNTFPKKLENIDGLKLFVQVFAFLYLYSALLGYLSFFLVTRFKLDRRFSFFRFNNHWEYFANVNSSNFKKLKLFKSYATYIDILISNKEGKDLYRGRLHEIIYDKDNKIEHIGSVT
;
A
#
# COMPACT_ATOMS: atom_id res chain seq x y z
N MET A 1 9.64 13.25 11.66
CA MET A 1 9.27 12.61 10.37
C MET A 1 7.99 11.80 10.55
N PHE A 2 7.12 11.80 9.54
CA PHE A 2 5.78 11.21 9.61
C PHE A 2 5.84 9.66 9.69
N PRO A 3 5.35 9.02 10.78
CA PRO A 3 5.33 7.56 10.92
C PRO A 3 4.61 6.87 9.75
N GLY A 4 3.63 7.54 9.13
CA GLY A 4 2.91 7.07 7.95
C GLY A 4 3.80 6.84 6.72
N ILE A 5 4.92 7.55 6.56
CA ILE A 5 5.87 7.30 5.47
C ILE A 5 6.52 5.93 5.65
N ILE A 6 6.90 5.60 6.89
CA ILE A 6 7.49 4.30 7.23
C ILE A 6 6.45 3.21 6.99
N TYR A 7 5.23 3.38 7.51
CA TYR A 7 4.11 2.48 7.25
C TYR A 7 3.95 2.20 5.75
N ARG A 8 3.85 3.26 4.94
CA ARG A 8 3.66 3.17 3.50
C ARG A 8 4.80 2.43 2.79
N LYS A 9 6.05 2.65 3.22
CA LYS A 9 7.22 1.95 2.68
C LYS A 9 7.18 0.44 2.96
N PHE A 10 6.73 0.04 4.15
CA PHE A 10 6.57 -1.38 4.48
C PHE A 10 5.33 -2.01 3.85
N PHE A 11 4.27 -1.23 3.63
CA PHE A 11 3.07 -1.66 2.92
C PHE A 11 3.34 -1.93 1.43
N PHE A 12 3.98 -1.00 0.72
CA PHE A 12 4.37 -1.17 -0.69
C PHE A 12 5.73 -1.85 -0.82
N ARG A 13 5.88 -3.06 -0.28
CA ARG A 13 7.13 -3.85 -0.35
C ARG A 13 7.08 -4.86 -1.51
N GLY A 14 8.26 -5.39 -1.87
CA GLY A 14 8.41 -6.48 -2.82
C GLY A 14 8.00 -6.07 -4.23
N LYS A 15 7.06 -6.81 -4.81
CA LYS A 15 6.57 -6.63 -6.19
C LYS A 15 5.77 -5.35 -6.42
N PHE A 16 5.41 -4.63 -5.35
CA PHE A 16 4.63 -3.38 -5.41
C PHE A 16 5.45 -2.15 -5.03
N LYS A 17 6.79 -2.26 -4.92
CA LYS A 17 7.69 -1.16 -4.57
C LYS A 17 7.49 0.08 -5.44
N ASN A 18 7.23 -0.11 -6.73
CA ASN A 18 7.06 0.99 -7.69
C ASN A 18 5.87 1.89 -7.33
N GLN A 19 4.83 1.37 -6.67
CA GLN A 19 3.64 2.15 -6.29
C GLN A 19 3.87 3.11 -5.12
N PHE A 20 4.99 2.97 -4.41
CA PHE A 20 5.37 3.94 -3.40
C PHE A 20 5.52 5.35 -4.00
N GLU A 21 6.00 5.44 -5.25
CA GLU A 21 6.25 6.72 -5.92
C GLU A 21 5.13 7.13 -6.88
N HIS A 22 4.21 6.23 -7.22
CA HIS A 22 3.08 6.56 -8.10
C HIS A 22 2.04 7.47 -7.42
N GLY A 23 1.42 8.34 -8.21
CA GLY A 23 0.37 9.27 -7.79
C GLY A 23 0.81 10.73 -7.69
N ASN A 24 -0.16 11.64 -7.56
CA ASN A 24 0.12 13.07 -7.41
C ASN A 24 0.89 13.32 -6.09
N VAL A 25 1.81 14.31 -6.06
CA VAL A 25 2.56 14.68 -4.85
C VAL A 25 1.62 15.02 -3.69
N LEU A 26 0.55 15.79 -3.96
CA LEU A 26 -0.44 16.17 -2.95
C LEU A 26 -1.19 14.97 -2.39
N GLU A 27 -1.65 14.08 -3.27
CA GLU A 27 -2.34 12.85 -2.86
C GLU A 27 -1.44 11.96 -2.00
N ARG A 28 -0.17 11.80 -2.39
CA ARG A 28 0.84 11.05 -1.62
C ARG A 28 1.05 11.67 -0.24
N PHE A 29 1.10 13.00 -0.17
CA PHE A 29 1.26 13.73 1.08
C PHE A 29 0.05 13.55 2.01
N LEU A 30 -1.16 13.70 1.49
CA LEU A 30 -2.41 13.49 2.25
C LEU A 30 -2.51 12.06 2.78
N TRP A 31 -2.19 11.06 1.95
CA TRP A 31 -2.13 9.66 2.39
C TRP A 31 -1.11 9.42 3.50
N ASN A 32 0.07 10.06 3.41
CA ASN A 32 1.09 9.96 4.46
C ASN A 32 0.63 10.61 5.78
N ILE A 33 -0.10 11.72 5.74
CA ILE A 33 -0.70 12.34 6.94
C ILE A 33 -1.75 11.40 7.53
N LEU A 34 -2.70 10.93 6.72
CA LEU A 34 -3.77 10.05 7.16
C LEU A 34 -3.21 8.79 7.84
N THR A 35 -2.28 8.10 7.18
CA THR A 35 -1.63 6.92 7.74
C THR A 35 -0.81 7.23 9.00
N SER A 36 -0.23 8.41 9.12
CA SER A 36 0.47 8.84 10.34
C SER A 36 -0.48 9.01 11.51
N VAL A 37 -1.62 9.67 11.30
CA VAL A 37 -2.65 9.85 12.34
C VAL A 37 -3.16 8.49 12.81
N LEU A 38 -3.43 7.56 11.89
CA LEU A 38 -3.85 6.20 12.22
C LEU A 38 -2.77 5.42 12.99
N CYS A 39 -1.49 5.54 12.61
CA CYS A 39 -0.39 4.89 13.34
C CYS A 39 -0.25 5.44 14.75
N ILE A 40 -0.32 6.77 14.93
CA ILE A 40 -0.21 7.41 16.24
C ILE A 40 -1.39 7.02 17.13
N PHE A 41 -2.61 7.08 16.59
CA PHE A 41 -3.83 6.73 17.33
C PHE A 41 -3.81 5.27 17.79
N SER A 42 -3.52 4.33 16.89
CA SER A 42 -3.43 2.91 17.22
C SER A 42 -2.28 2.60 18.18
N PHE A 43 -1.16 3.31 18.06
CA PHE A 43 -0.04 3.19 19.01
C PHE A 43 -0.42 3.71 20.41
N GLY A 44 -1.17 4.81 20.50
CA GLY A 44 -1.70 5.32 21.76
C GLY A 44 -2.63 4.31 22.45
N ILE A 45 -3.53 3.69 21.69
CA ILE A 45 -4.39 2.60 22.20
C ILE A 45 -3.54 1.42 22.70
N LEU A 46 -2.51 1.03 21.94
CA LEU A 46 -1.60 -0.03 22.33
C LEU A 46 -0.90 0.31 23.67
N ILE A 47 -0.31 1.49 23.80
CA ILE A 47 0.34 1.93 25.05
C ILE A 47 -0.64 1.91 26.22
N TYR A 48 -1.87 2.39 26.01
CA TYR A 48 -2.91 2.36 27.04
C TYR A 48 -3.16 0.94 27.55
N TYR A 49 -3.40 -0.02 26.65
CA TYR A 49 -3.60 -1.43 27.03
C TYR A 49 -2.37 -2.04 27.70
N PHE A 50 -1.16 -1.76 27.23
CA PHE A 50 0.06 -2.30 27.85
C PHE A 50 0.33 -1.71 29.24
N THR A 51 -0.05 -0.45 29.47
CA THR A 51 0.15 0.21 30.75
C THR A 51 -0.89 -0.23 31.78
N ASP A 52 -2.14 -0.42 31.36
CA ASP A 52 -3.27 -0.84 32.20
C ASP A 52 -3.20 -2.32 32.57
N ILE A 53 -2.90 -3.21 31.60
CA ILE A 53 -2.95 -4.67 31.80
C ILE A 53 -1.64 -5.22 32.39
N TYR A 54 -0.49 -4.73 31.95
CA TYR A 54 0.81 -5.34 32.28
C TYR A 54 1.64 -4.52 33.26
N GLU A 55 1.08 -3.43 33.82
CA GLU A 55 1.77 -2.48 34.70
C GLU A 55 3.16 -2.05 34.20
N TYR A 56 3.37 -2.03 32.88
CA TYR A 56 4.68 -1.82 32.30
C TYR A 56 5.13 -0.37 32.56
N LYS A 57 6.07 -0.21 33.50
CA LYS A 57 6.56 1.10 33.97
C LYS A 57 7.25 1.94 32.89
N LEU A 58 7.67 1.33 31.77
CA LEU A 58 8.37 2.01 30.68
C LEU A 58 7.61 3.22 30.11
N PHE A 59 6.28 3.17 30.06
CA PHE A 59 5.44 4.24 29.51
C PHE A 59 4.68 5.04 30.58
N LYS A 60 4.62 4.54 31.81
CA LYS A 60 3.92 5.18 32.95
C LYS A 60 4.53 6.52 33.36
N THR A 61 5.77 6.80 32.96
CA THR A 61 6.51 8.04 33.24
C THR A 61 6.19 9.22 32.33
N LEU A 62 5.36 9.04 31.30
CA LEU A 62 4.94 10.10 30.37
C LEU A 62 3.47 10.42 30.62
N GLU A 63 3.22 11.49 31.37
CA GLU A 63 1.87 12.00 31.59
C GLU A 63 1.47 12.93 30.44
N TYR A 64 0.15 13.09 30.25
CA TYR A 64 -0.38 14.07 29.29
C TYR A 64 0.19 15.48 29.52
N LYS A 65 0.41 15.85 30.78
CA LYS A 65 1.02 17.14 31.16
C LYS A 65 2.41 17.32 30.58
N ASP A 66 3.19 16.25 30.46
CA ASP A 66 4.52 16.30 29.86
C ASP A 66 4.45 16.55 28.35
N ILE A 67 3.51 15.89 27.67
CA ILE A 67 3.28 16.09 26.24
C ILE A 67 2.81 17.52 25.98
N TYR A 68 1.88 18.03 26.80
CA TYR A 68 1.39 19.39 26.73
C TYR A 68 2.50 20.43 26.97
N ASN A 69 3.31 20.24 28.02
CA ASN A 69 4.41 21.14 28.32
C ASN A 69 5.46 21.14 27.20
N LEU A 70 5.79 19.97 26.67
CA LEU A 70 6.73 19.85 25.56
C LEU A 70 6.19 20.52 24.28
N PHE A 71 4.90 20.40 23.98
CA PHE A 71 4.26 21.12 22.89
C PHE A 71 4.27 22.64 23.12
N ASN A 72 3.96 23.10 24.33
CA ASN A 72 3.93 24.52 24.69
C ASN A 72 5.34 25.15 24.64
N ASP A 73 6.35 24.44 25.14
CA ASP A 73 7.75 24.86 25.11
C ASP A 73 8.24 24.98 23.65
N LEU A 74 7.94 23.99 22.81
CA LEU A 74 8.24 24.02 21.37
C LEU A 74 7.50 25.16 20.67
N SER A 75 6.22 25.39 20.98
CA SER A 75 5.42 26.47 20.39
C SER A 75 5.95 27.86 20.76
N LYS A 76 6.64 27.98 21.91
CA LYS A 76 7.30 29.21 22.36
C LYS A 76 8.75 29.32 21.89
N ASN A 77 9.22 28.40 21.03
CA ASN A 77 10.62 28.28 20.60
C ASN A 77 11.61 28.15 21.77
N THR A 78 11.17 27.61 22.90
CA THR A 78 12.03 27.31 24.06
C THR A 78 12.41 25.84 24.08
N PHE A 79 13.63 25.54 24.52
CA PHE A 79 14.05 24.14 24.64
C PHE A 79 13.27 23.46 25.79
N PRO A 80 12.68 22.27 25.57
CA PRO A 80 11.85 21.64 26.60
C PRO A 80 12.69 21.19 27.80
N LYS A 81 12.32 21.64 29.00
CA LYS A 81 13.07 21.35 30.25
C LYS A 81 13.22 19.86 30.52
N LYS A 82 12.24 19.04 30.12
CA LYS A 82 12.26 17.58 30.31
C LYS A 82 13.29 16.88 29.40
N LEU A 83 13.73 17.53 28.31
CA LEU A 83 14.76 17.01 27.40
C LEU A 83 16.18 17.44 27.79
N GLU A 84 16.34 18.35 28.76
CA GLU A 84 17.66 18.75 29.28
C GLU A 84 18.30 17.63 30.11
N ASN A 85 17.49 16.78 30.73
CA ASN A 85 17.96 15.59 31.44
C ASN A 85 18.14 14.41 30.46
N ILE A 86 19.28 13.72 30.57
CA ILE A 86 19.63 12.52 29.78
C ILE A 86 18.53 11.45 29.89
N ASP A 87 17.94 11.26 31.07
CA ASP A 87 16.88 10.27 31.26
C ASP A 87 15.62 10.62 30.48
N GLY A 88 15.24 11.90 30.45
CA GLY A 88 14.09 12.38 29.69
C GLY A 88 14.30 12.29 28.18
N LEU A 89 15.51 12.61 27.71
CA LEU A 89 15.90 12.43 26.31
C LEU A 89 15.88 10.95 25.91
N LYS A 90 16.39 10.05 26.77
CA LYS A 90 16.38 8.60 26.54
C LYS A 90 14.96 8.06 26.41
N LEU A 91 14.05 8.47 27.31
CA LEU A 91 12.63 8.09 27.25
C LEU A 91 11.99 8.57 25.93
N PHE A 92 12.23 9.81 25.53
CA PHE A 92 11.70 10.36 24.29
C PHE A 92 12.19 9.56 23.07
N VAL A 93 13.50 9.33 22.96
CA VAL A 93 14.08 8.54 21.86
C VAL A 93 13.51 7.12 21.83
N GLN A 94 13.32 6.48 22.99
CA GLN A 94 12.70 5.16 23.08
C GLN A 94 11.27 5.16 22.56
N VAL A 95 10.42 6.10 22.98
CA VAL A 95 9.04 6.18 22.50
C VAL A 95 8.98 6.39 20.99
N PHE A 96 9.80 7.28 20.43
CA PHE A 96 9.87 7.49 18.99
C PHE A 96 10.35 6.25 18.23
N ALA A 97 11.36 5.56 18.75
CA ALA A 97 11.85 4.32 18.17
C ALA A 97 10.75 3.24 18.16
N PHE A 98 10.02 3.07 19.26
CA PHE A 98 8.90 2.12 19.34
C PHE A 98 7.76 2.50 18.39
N LEU A 99 7.41 3.79 18.29
CA LEU A 99 6.38 4.25 17.35
C LEU A 99 6.77 3.93 15.89
N TYR A 100 8.03 4.14 15.51
CA TYR A 100 8.51 3.85 14.16
C TYR A 100 8.59 2.36 13.87
N LEU A 101 9.06 1.56 14.83
CA LEU A 101 9.03 0.09 14.72
C LEU A 101 7.58 -0.41 14.60
N TYR A 102 6.67 0.12 15.40
CA TYR A 102 5.25 -0.22 15.35
C TYR A 102 4.62 0.16 14.01
N SER A 103 4.94 1.34 13.47
CA SER A 103 4.47 1.77 12.15
C SER A 103 4.96 0.84 11.03
N ALA A 104 6.22 0.38 11.11
CA ALA A 104 6.77 -0.60 10.18
C ALA A 104 6.07 -1.96 10.30
N LEU A 105 5.82 -2.43 11.53
CA LEU A 105 5.11 -3.67 11.81
C LEU A 105 3.67 -3.63 11.28
N LEU A 106 2.94 -2.55 11.52
CA LEU A 106 1.59 -2.36 10.95
C LEU A 106 1.61 -2.37 9.42
N GLY A 107 2.56 -1.68 8.79
CA GLY A 107 2.70 -1.69 7.33
C GLY A 107 2.94 -3.09 6.79
N TYR A 108 3.81 -3.85 7.46
CA TYR A 108 4.11 -5.24 7.13
C TYR A 108 2.91 -6.17 7.33
N LEU A 109 2.20 -6.06 8.46
CA LEU A 109 1.01 -6.85 8.77
C LEU A 109 -0.10 -6.56 7.76
N SER A 110 -0.37 -5.30 7.44
CA SER A 110 -1.33 -4.92 6.41
C SER A 110 -0.97 -5.53 5.05
N PHE A 111 0.30 -5.47 4.66
CA PHE A 111 0.76 -6.11 3.43
C PHE A 111 0.56 -7.64 3.46
N PHE A 112 0.94 -8.28 4.57
CA PHE A 112 0.78 -9.72 4.77
C PHE A 112 -0.69 -10.15 4.74
N LEU A 113 -1.58 -9.42 5.42
CA LEU A 113 -3.02 -9.70 5.43
C LEU A 113 -3.61 -9.58 4.03
N VAL A 114 -3.33 -8.48 3.32
CA VAL A 114 -3.86 -8.25 1.96
C VAL A 114 -3.39 -9.37 1.01
N THR A 115 -2.11 -9.71 1.03
CA THR A 115 -1.54 -10.73 0.14
C THR A 115 -1.91 -12.16 0.52
N ARG A 116 -1.92 -12.51 1.82
CA ARG A 116 -2.23 -13.86 2.29
C ARG A 116 -3.68 -14.23 2.08
N PHE A 117 -4.60 -13.31 2.36
CA PHE A 117 -6.04 -13.51 2.17
C PHE A 117 -6.51 -13.18 0.74
N LYS A 118 -5.58 -12.76 -0.15
CA LYS A 118 -5.88 -12.28 -1.51
C LYS A 118 -7.01 -11.24 -1.51
N LEU A 119 -7.03 -10.37 -0.50
CA LEU A 119 -8.06 -9.35 -0.34
C LEU A 119 -8.02 -8.34 -1.49
N ASP A 120 -6.83 -8.15 -2.07
CA ASP A 120 -6.60 -7.39 -3.29
C ASP A 120 -7.40 -7.92 -4.49
N ARG A 121 -7.72 -9.23 -4.51
CA ARG A 121 -8.56 -9.86 -5.55
C ARG A 121 -10.05 -9.87 -5.19
N ARG A 122 -10.39 -9.83 -3.89
CA ARG A 122 -11.77 -9.88 -3.42
C ARG A 122 -12.42 -8.50 -3.36
N PHE A 123 -11.65 -7.47 -3.04
CA PHE A 123 -12.12 -6.10 -2.88
C PHE A 123 -11.29 -5.17 -3.76
N SER A 124 -11.97 -4.47 -4.68
CA SER A 124 -11.34 -3.56 -5.64
C SER A 124 -10.47 -2.48 -4.96
N PHE A 125 -10.85 -2.03 -3.76
CA PHE A 125 -10.13 -1.00 -3.00
C PHE A 125 -8.71 -1.42 -2.57
N PHE A 126 -8.47 -2.70 -2.29
CA PHE A 126 -7.15 -3.20 -1.88
C PHE A 126 -6.28 -3.62 -3.08
N ARG A 127 -6.77 -3.43 -4.31
CA ARG A 127 -6.06 -3.84 -5.51
C ARG A 127 -4.84 -2.94 -5.71
N PHE A 128 -3.67 -3.56 -5.80
CA PHE A 128 -2.45 -2.85 -6.10
C PHE A 128 -2.46 -2.39 -7.57
N ASN A 129 -1.95 -1.20 -7.86
CA ASN A 129 -1.83 -0.69 -9.23
C ASN A 129 -0.66 -1.32 -10.02
N ASN A 130 -0.59 -2.66 -10.09
CA ASN A 130 0.42 -3.40 -10.85
C ASN A 130 -0.29 -4.39 -11.77
N HIS A 131 -0.71 -3.91 -12.93
CA HIS A 131 -1.50 -4.68 -13.89
C HIS A 131 -0.79 -5.98 -14.32
N TRP A 132 0.53 -5.94 -14.57
CA TRP A 132 1.34 -7.08 -15.01
C TRP A 132 1.34 -8.26 -14.02
N GLU A 133 1.39 -7.99 -12.72
CA GLU A 133 1.37 -9.05 -11.70
C GLU A 133 -0.01 -9.72 -11.60
N TYR A 134 -1.10 -8.99 -11.88
CA TYR A 134 -2.44 -9.59 -12.01
C TYR A 134 -2.53 -10.44 -13.28
N PHE A 135 -1.99 -9.97 -14.41
CA PHE A 135 -1.96 -10.75 -15.66
C PHE A 135 -1.20 -12.07 -15.50
N ALA A 136 0.01 -12.04 -14.91
CA ALA A 136 0.84 -13.23 -14.75
C ALA A 136 0.23 -14.28 -13.80
N ASN A 137 -0.49 -13.86 -12.76
CA ASN A 137 -1.01 -14.77 -11.73
C ASN A 137 -2.50 -15.16 -11.89
N VAL A 138 -3.27 -14.50 -12.77
CA VAL A 138 -4.63 -14.92 -13.11
C VAL A 138 -4.59 -16.20 -13.97
N ASN A 139 -3.55 -16.34 -14.80
CA ASN A 139 -3.35 -17.52 -15.65
C ASN A 139 -3.13 -18.84 -14.91
N SER A 140 -2.65 -18.83 -13.65
CA SER A 140 -2.33 -20.08 -12.94
C SER A 140 -3.42 -20.61 -12.00
N SER A 141 -4.33 -19.77 -11.50
CA SER A 141 -5.26 -20.19 -10.41
C SER A 141 -6.75 -20.16 -10.73
N ASN A 142 -7.18 -19.55 -11.85
CA ASN A 142 -8.61 -19.34 -12.14
C ASN A 142 -9.16 -20.11 -13.34
N PHE A 143 -8.40 -21.03 -13.92
CA PHE A 143 -9.01 -22.09 -14.72
C PHE A 143 -9.76 -23.04 -13.77
N LYS A 144 -10.98 -22.67 -13.36
CA LYS A 144 -12.02 -23.70 -13.17
C LYS A 144 -11.93 -24.57 -14.42
N LYS A 145 -11.54 -25.83 -14.25
CA LYS A 145 -11.50 -26.85 -15.32
C LYS A 145 -12.65 -26.56 -16.29
N LEU A 146 -12.33 -25.95 -17.42
CA LEU A 146 -13.30 -25.70 -18.47
C LEU A 146 -13.81 -27.09 -18.83
N LYS A 147 -15.13 -27.31 -18.72
CA LYS A 147 -15.74 -28.57 -19.14
C LYS A 147 -15.25 -28.87 -20.55
N LEU A 148 -14.69 -30.07 -20.76
CA LEU A 148 -13.92 -30.54 -21.91
C LEU A 148 -14.49 -30.26 -23.33
N PHE A 149 -15.69 -29.70 -23.47
CA PHE A 149 -16.48 -29.72 -24.71
C PHE A 149 -17.04 -28.37 -25.19
N LYS A 150 -16.65 -27.22 -24.63
CA LYS A 150 -17.04 -25.92 -25.21
C LYS A 150 -15.85 -24.98 -25.36
N SER A 151 -15.30 -24.96 -26.58
CA SER A 151 -14.35 -23.96 -27.05
C SER A 151 -15.11 -22.84 -27.74
N TYR A 152 -15.28 -21.69 -27.07
CA TYR A 152 -15.64 -20.46 -27.76
C TYR A 152 -14.35 -19.88 -28.36
N ALA A 153 -14.11 -20.17 -29.64
CA ALA A 153 -13.00 -19.60 -30.39
C ALA A 153 -13.54 -18.49 -31.28
N THR A 154 -13.30 -17.24 -30.91
CA THR A 154 -13.56 -16.09 -31.77
C THR A 154 -12.34 -15.90 -32.67
N TYR A 155 -12.55 -15.92 -33.99
CA TYR A 155 -11.49 -15.63 -34.96
C TYR A 155 -11.61 -14.17 -35.38
N ILE A 156 -10.48 -13.47 -35.47
CA ILE A 156 -10.42 -12.12 -36.03
C ILE A 156 -9.62 -12.18 -37.32
N ASP A 157 -10.19 -11.54 -38.34
CA ASP A 157 -9.57 -11.33 -39.63
C ASP A 157 -9.10 -9.86 -39.69
N ILE A 158 -7.79 -9.64 -39.75
CA ILE A 158 -7.17 -8.32 -39.89
C ILE A 158 -6.74 -8.16 -41.34
N LEU A 159 -7.35 -7.20 -42.03
CA LEU A 159 -6.97 -6.82 -43.39
C LEU A 159 -6.00 -5.63 -43.33
N ILE A 160 -4.74 -5.87 -43.70
CA ILE A 160 -3.72 -4.82 -43.80
C ILE A 160 -3.58 -4.46 -45.27
N SER A 161 -3.87 -3.20 -45.61
CA SER A 161 -3.67 -2.67 -46.96
C SER A 161 -2.35 -1.92 -46.99
N ASN A 162 -1.32 -2.53 -47.61
CA ASN A 162 -0.08 -1.85 -47.94
C ASN A 162 -0.09 -1.37 -49.40
N LYS A 163 0.89 -0.55 -49.78
CA LYS A 163 1.01 0.02 -51.14
C LYS A 163 1.18 -1.04 -52.24
N GLU A 164 1.53 -2.28 -51.89
CA GLU A 164 1.83 -3.38 -52.81
C GLU A 164 0.76 -4.49 -52.85
N GLY A 165 -0.28 -4.41 -52.00
CA GLY A 165 -1.31 -5.44 -51.93
C GLY A 165 -2.13 -5.40 -50.64
N LYS A 166 -3.20 -6.19 -50.62
CA LYS A 166 -4.05 -6.40 -49.43
C LYS A 166 -3.75 -7.77 -48.85
N ASP A 167 -3.14 -7.80 -47.68
CA ASP A 167 -2.84 -9.05 -46.97
C ASP A 167 -3.89 -9.28 -45.89
N LEU A 168 -4.48 -10.49 -45.88
CA LEU A 168 -5.47 -10.90 -44.91
C LEU A 168 -4.83 -11.85 -43.90
N TYR A 169 -4.79 -11.44 -42.64
CA TYR A 169 -4.28 -12.24 -41.54
C TYR A 169 -5.44 -12.73 -40.67
N ARG A 170 -5.53 -14.05 -40.46
CA ARG A 170 -6.54 -14.67 -39.60
C ARG A 170 -5.89 -15.24 -38.35
N GLY A 171 -6.32 -14.76 -37.18
CA GLY A 171 -5.82 -15.20 -35.89
C GLY A 171 -6.95 -15.55 -34.93
N ARG A 172 -6.64 -16.34 -33.89
CA ARG A 172 -7.59 -16.52 -32.77
C ARG A 172 -7.53 -15.29 -31.89
N LEU A 173 -8.69 -14.68 -31.64
CA LEU A 173 -8.83 -13.57 -30.71
C LEU A 173 -8.51 -14.08 -29.31
N HIS A 174 -7.46 -13.53 -28.70
CA HIS A 174 -7.13 -13.81 -27.32
C HIS A 174 -7.77 -12.78 -26.39
N GLU A 175 -7.65 -11.48 -26.69
CA GLU A 175 -8.22 -10.40 -25.88
C GLU A 175 -8.34 -9.06 -26.65
N ILE A 176 -9.31 -8.21 -26.25
CA ILE A 176 -9.51 -6.82 -26.72
C ILE A 176 -9.44 -5.90 -25.50
N ILE A 177 -8.57 -4.89 -25.54
CA ILE A 177 -8.41 -3.88 -24.47
C ILE A 177 -9.14 -2.59 -24.89
N TYR A 178 -9.89 -2.01 -23.96
CA TYR A 178 -10.57 -0.72 -24.14
C TYR A 178 -9.95 0.37 -23.25
N ASP A 179 -9.79 1.57 -23.81
CA ASP A 179 -9.44 2.81 -23.11
C ASP A 179 -10.58 3.24 -22.16
N LYS A 180 -10.31 4.19 -21.28
CA LYS A 180 -11.28 4.84 -20.37
C LYS A 180 -12.47 5.46 -21.11
N ASP A 181 -12.32 5.77 -22.39
CA ASP A 181 -13.38 6.26 -23.29
C ASP A 181 -14.06 5.13 -24.11
N ASN A 182 -13.91 3.86 -23.71
CA ASN A 182 -14.43 2.68 -24.41
C ASN A 182 -13.92 2.49 -25.85
N LYS A 183 -12.75 3.03 -26.19
CA LYS A 183 -12.11 2.83 -27.50
C LYS A 183 -11.13 1.66 -27.47
N ILE A 184 -11.07 0.85 -28.53
CA ILE A 184 -10.17 -0.29 -28.60
C ILE A 184 -8.72 0.20 -28.72
N GLU A 185 -7.86 -0.13 -27.76
CA GLU A 185 -6.45 0.26 -27.74
C GLU A 185 -5.54 -0.85 -28.31
N HIS A 186 -5.83 -2.10 -27.98
CA HIS A 186 -4.99 -3.23 -28.37
C HIS A 186 -5.81 -4.48 -28.68
N ILE A 187 -5.41 -5.20 -29.72
CA ILE A 187 -5.92 -6.52 -30.06
C ILE A 187 -4.72 -7.47 -29.99
N GLY A 188 -4.76 -8.41 -29.05
CA GLY A 188 -3.78 -9.49 -28.96
C GLY A 188 -4.24 -10.68 -29.78
N SER A 189 -3.53 -11.01 -30.86
CA SER A 189 -3.72 -12.26 -31.60
C SER A 189 -2.48 -13.15 -31.45
N VAL A 190 -2.71 -14.46 -31.35
CA VAL A 190 -1.67 -15.48 -31.51
C VAL A 190 -1.89 -16.11 -32.89
N THR A 191 -0.86 -16.06 -33.72
CA THR A 191 -0.86 -16.62 -35.08
C THR A 191 -0.74 -18.13 -35.05
#